data_AF-I4Y7Z0-F1
#
_entry.id   AF-I4Y7Z0-F1
#
_cell.length_a   1.000
_cell.length_b   1.000
_cell.length_c   1.000
_cell.angle_alpha   90.00
_cell.angle_beta   90.00
_cell.angle_gamma   90.00
#
_symmetry.space_group_name_H-M   'P 1'
#
loop_
_entity.id
_entity.type
_entity.pdbx_description
1 polymer ?
#
loop_
_entity_poly.entity_id
_entity_poly.type
_entity_poly.pdbx_seq_one_letter_code
_entity_poly.pdbx_strand_id
1 'polypeptide(L)'
;MLNQLVNSFRNSLSFNKTLQQNTQQLRFRGQLAPRRTKYRKSHKGRVGCPTGGSTAGTTLAFGEYGLRVKQGARLSAKTLQSCEESIKRKIKPLKGSQCFMRVFPDIPVCVKGNETRMGKGKGTFEFWACRATPNKIIFEVGGGGMRAEVAQEALRLAQAKLPVKTEFVRLSDPPKLGNTYVAHPRSNAGPAGPGIADSSAI
;
A
#
# COMPACT_ATOMS: atom_id res chain seq x y z
N MET A 1 40.61 -28.74 50.27
CA MET A 1 40.81 -28.75 48.80
C MET A 1 40.38 -30.11 48.23
N LEU A 2 39.09 -30.24 47.87
CA LEU A 2 38.49 -31.18 46.91
C LEU A 2 37.03 -31.40 47.34
N ASN A 3 36.15 -30.53 46.86
CA ASN A 3 34.74 -30.78 46.54
C ASN A 3 34.09 -29.42 46.30
N GLN A 4 34.52 -28.90 45.16
CA GLN A 4 33.83 -27.90 44.38
C GLN A 4 32.40 -28.37 44.03
N LEU A 5 31.50 -27.39 43.87
CA LEU A 5 30.55 -27.32 42.76
C LEU A 5 29.36 -28.28 42.74
N VAL A 6 28.57 -28.36 43.82
CA VAL A 6 27.19 -28.88 43.69
C VAL A 6 26.26 -28.03 44.57
N ASN A 7 25.36 -27.27 43.92
CA ASN A 7 24.28 -26.45 44.50
C ASN A 7 24.75 -25.11 45.10
N SER A 8 24.40 -23.93 44.59
CA SER A 8 23.07 -23.50 44.17
C SER A 8 23.18 -22.23 43.33
N PHE A 9 23.49 -22.38 42.04
CA PHE A 9 23.20 -21.34 41.03
C PHE A 9 21.71 -21.45 40.69
N ARG A 10 20.85 -20.93 41.58
CA ARG A 10 19.44 -20.70 41.31
C ARG A 10 19.22 -19.21 41.10
N ASN A 11 18.80 -18.87 39.88
CA ASN A 11 18.10 -17.63 39.49
C ASN A 11 18.96 -16.36 39.57
N SER A 12 19.15 -15.54 38.54
CA SER A 12 18.39 -15.36 37.30
C SER A 12 19.38 -15.01 36.19
N LEU A 13 19.63 -15.96 35.29
CA LEU A 13 19.97 -15.56 33.93
C LEU A 13 18.71 -14.89 33.39
N SER A 14 18.67 -13.56 33.47
CA SER A 14 17.80 -12.73 32.65
C SER A 14 18.11 -13.10 31.20
N PHE A 15 17.36 -14.08 30.72
CA PHE A 15 17.31 -14.49 29.34
C PHE A 15 16.79 -13.27 28.59
N ASN A 16 17.72 -12.40 28.16
CA ASN A 16 17.45 -11.41 27.15
C ASN A 16 17.20 -12.19 25.85
N LYS A 17 16.01 -12.79 25.77
CA LYS A 17 15.31 -13.02 24.51
C LYS A 17 14.93 -11.63 24.02
N THR A 18 15.92 -10.90 23.50
CA THR A 18 15.64 -10.17 22.27
C THR A 18 15.24 -11.25 21.27
N LEU A 19 13.95 -11.57 21.28
CA LEU A 19 13.23 -12.05 20.12
C LEU A 19 13.36 -10.91 19.11
N GLN A 20 14.54 -10.82 18.48
CA GLN A 20 14.53 -10.50 17.07
C GLN A 20 13.68 -11.60 16.49
N GLN A 21 12.40 -11.30 16.31
CA GLN A 21 11.57 -12.05 15.41
C GLN A 21 12.28 -11.91 14.08
N ASN A 22 13.20 -12.82 13.82
CA ASN A 22 13.68 -13.14 12.51
C ASN A 22 12.46 -13.76 11.86
N THR A 23 11.50 -12.90 11.50
CA THR A 23 10.51 -13.19 10.49
C THR A 23 11.36 -13.47 9.27
N GLN A 24 11.76 -14.73 9.11
CA GLN A 24 12.27 -15.20 7.85
C GLN A 24 11.12 -14.93 6.90
N GLN A 25 11.21 -13.79 6.23
CA GLN A 25 10.28 -13.39 5.18
C GLN A 25 10.36 -14.56 4.21
N LEU A 26 9.31 -15.39 4.16
CA LEU A 26 9.13 -16.38 3.11
C LEU A 26 9.35 -15.61 1.81
N ARG A 27 10.50 -15.81 1.18
CA ARG A 27 10.96 -14.98 0.07
C ARG A 27 10.17 -15.36 -1.19
N PHE A 28 8.92 -14.93 -1.27
CA PHE A 28 8.26 -14.68 -2.53
C PHE A 28 8.59 -13.25 -2.98
N ARG A 29 9.88 -12.98 -3.21
CA ARG A 29 10.33 -11.66 -3.69
C ARG A 29 10.03 -11.41 -5.18
N GLY A 30 9.55 -12.42 -5.91
CA GLY A 30 9.52 -12.41 -7.38
C GLY A 30 8.20 -12.01 -8.04
N GLN A 31 7.04 -12.25 -7.42
CA GLN A 31 5.77 -12.07 -8.12
C GLN A 31 4.73 -11.51 -7.15
N LEU A 32 4.24 -10.29 -7.41
CA LEU A 32 3.01 -9.78 -6.80
C LEU A 32 1.84 -10.63 -7.31
N ALA A 33 1.69 -11.81 -6.73
CA ALA A 33 0.71 -12.81 -7.10
C ALA A 33 0.11 -13.43 -5.83
N PRO A 34 -1.22 -13.61 -5.76
CA PRO A 34 -1.86 -14.28 -4.63
C PRO A 34 -1.42 -15.74 -4.56
N ARG A 35 -1.12 -16.22 -3.35
CA ARG A 35 -0.67 -17.60 -3.11
C ARG A 35 -1.72 -18.65 -3.47
N ARG A 36 -3.00 -18.34 -3.28
CA ARG A 36 -4.14 -19.22 -3.57
C ARG A 36 -5.26 -18.40 -4.19
N THR A 37 -5.87 -18.92 -5.26
CA THR A 37 -7.02 -18.30 -5.91
C THR A 37 -8.07 -19.36 -6.18
N LYS A 38 -9.35 -19.06 -5.90
CA LYS A 38 -10.48 -19.98 -6.16
C LYS A 38 -10.63 -20.30 -7.64
N TYR A 39 -10.45 -19.30 -8.52
CA TYR A 39 -10.59 -19.42 -9.96
C TYR A 39 -9.35 -18.89 -10.69
N ARG A 40 -8.86 -19.64 -11.68
CA ARG A 40 -7.71 -19.22 -12.51
C ARG A 40 -8.06 -18.13 -13.52
N LYS A 41 -9.33 -17.99 -13.92
CA LYS A 41 -9.83 -16.98 -14.87
C LYS A 41 -10.96 -16.20 -14.21
N SER A 42 -10.92 -14.86 -14.27
CA SER A 42 -11.92 -13.98 -13.65
C SER A 42 -12.53 -12.99 -14.63
N HIS A 43 -13.84 -12.68 -14.54
CA HIS A 43 -14.44 -11.64 -15.36
C HIS A 43 -13.76 -10.27 -15.14
N LYS A 44 -13.66 -9.47 -16.21
CA LYS A 44 -12.92 -8.20 -16.18
C LYS A 44 -13.46 -7.26 -15.08
N GLY A 45 -14.77 -7.19 -14.90
CA GLY A 45 -15.43 -6.23 -14.01
C GLY A 45 -15.20 -4.77 -14.43
N ARG A 46 -15.49 -3.83 -13.55
CA ARG A 46 -15.22 -2.39 -13.70
C ARG A 46 -14.53 -1.86 -12.45
N VAL A 47 -13.86 -0.72 -12.55
CA VAL A 47 -13.36 -0.01 -11.38
C VAL A 47 -14.56 0.66 -10.71
N GLY A 48 -14.77 0.41 -9.43
CA GLY A 48 -15.88 1.01 -8.69
C GLY A 48 -15.68 2.51 -8.48
N CYS A 49 -16.77 3.26 -8.59
CA CYS A 49 -16.86 4.61 -8.04
C CYS A 49 -17.60 4.51 -6.69
N PRO A 50 -17.00 4.91 -5.55
CA PRO A 50 -17.67 4.83 -4.26
C PRO A 50 -18.71 5.95 -4.12
N THR A 51 -19.88 5.77 -4.75
CA THR A 51 -20.99 6.74 -4.69
C THR A 51 -21.54 6.90 -3.27
N GLY A 52 -21.51 5.84 -2.46
CA GLY A 52 -22.00 5.86 -1.07
C GLY A 52 -21.07 6.54 -0.06
N GLY A 53 -20.18 7.42 -0.49
CA GLY A 53 -19.37 8.21 0.44
C GLY A 53 -18.29 7.41 1.18
N SER A 54 -17.66 6.40 0.56
CA SER A 54 -16.61 5.64 1.23
C SER A 54 -15.29 6.41 1.31
N THR A 55 -14.79 6.64 2.53
CA THR A 55 -13.46 7.20 2.83
C THR A 55 -12.38 6.12 3.02
N ALA A 56 -12.75 4.84 2.83
CA ALA A 56 -11.88 3.72 3.12
C ALA A 56 -10.67 3.68 2.17
N GLY A 57 -9.47 3.69 2.73
CA GLY A 57 -8.22 3.64 1.97
C GLY A 57 -7.81 4.97 1.32
N THR A 58 -8.46 6.07 1.71
CA THR A 58 -8.05 7.43 1.31
C THR A 58 -7.07 8.09 2.29
N THR A 59 -6.95 7.55 3.50
CA THR A 59 -6.00 7.99 4.53
C THR A 59 -4.76 7.09 4.58
N LEU A 60 -3.64 7.69 4.99
CA LEU A 60 -2.40 6.97 5.26
C LEU A 60 -2.56 6.13 6.53
N ALA A 61 -2.00 4.91 6.52
CA ALA A 61 -2.11 4.00 7.67
C ALA A 61 -0.76 3.70 8.32
N PHE A 62 0.28 3.49 7.53
CA PHE A 62 1.60 3.02 8.00
C PHE A 62 2.69 4.06 7.79
N GLY A 63 2.69 4.73 6.62
CA GLY A 63 3.67 5.76 6.29
C GLY A 63 3.28 7.17 6.72
N GLU A 64 4.26 8.07 6.60
CA GLU A 64 4.10 9.51 6.84
C GLU A 64 3.68 10.25 5.56
N TYR A 65 4.10 9.72 4.41
CA TYR A 65 3.82 10.26 3.08
C TYR A 65 3.29 9.17 2.16
N GLY A 66 2.54 9.54 1.13
CA GLY A 66 2.09 8.58 0.14
C GLY A 66 1.57 9.18 -1.16
N LEU A 67 1.13 8.28 -2.04
CA LEU A 67 0.53 8.60 -3.33
C LEU A 67 -0.93 8.19 -3.36
N ARG A 68 -1.79 9.20 -3.49
CA ARG A 68 -3.22 9.05 -3.71
C ARG A 68 -3.56 9.12 -5.20
N VAL A 69 -4.47 8.29 -5.66
CA VAL A 69 -4.93 8.27 -7.05
C VAL A 69 -6.03 9.29 -7.27
N LYS A 70 -5.96 10.10 -8.34
CA LYS A 70 -7.06 11.01 -8.69
C LYS A 70 -8.19 10.33 -9.46
N GLN A 71 -7.86 9.36 -10.31
CA GLN A 71 -8.83 8.70 -11.21
C GLN A 71 -8.79 7.19 -11.06
N GLY A 72 -9.96 6.55 -11.01
CA GLY A 72 -10.07 5.10 -10.89
C GLY A 72 -9.40 4.39 -12.05
N ALA A 73 -8.53 3.41 -11.76
CA ALA A 73 -7.81 2.67 -12.79
C ALA A 73 -7.49 1.23 -12.39
N ARG A 74 -7.13 0.45 -13.41
CA ARG A 74 -6.59 -0.89 -13.24
C ARG A 74 -5.08 -0.82 -13.29
N LEU A 75 -4.43 -1.28 -12.23
CA LEU A 75 -2.97 -1.25 -12.13
C LEU A 75 -2.44 -2.66 -12.26
N SER A 76 -1.54 -2.87 -13.21
CA SER A 76 -0.88 -4.16 -13.42
C SER A 76 0.21 -4.38 -12.37
N ALA A 77 0.43 -5.64 -11.99
CA ALA A 77 1.49 -6.05 -11.07
C ALA A 77 2.87 -5.54 -11.51
N LYS A 78 3.19 -5.63 -12.80
CA LYS A 78 4.46 -5.12 -13.38
C LYS A 78 4.67 -3.63 -13.12
N THR A 79 3.61 -2.83 -13.28
CA THR A 79 3.66 -1.38 -13.04
C THR A 79 3.89 -1.10 -11.56
N LEU A 80 3.15 -1.78 -10.67
CA LEU A 80 3.29 -1.63 -9.23
C LEU A 80 4.70 -2.01 -8.76
N GLN A 81 5.26 -3.11 -9.27
CA GLN A 81 6.62 -3.54 -8.96
C GLN A 81 7.65 -2.52 -9.44
N SER A 82 7.50 -1.97 -10.66
CA SER A 82 8.40 -0.94 -11.19
C SER A 82 8.35 0.36 -10.36
N CYS A 83 7.17 0.72 -9.86
CA CYS A 83 7.00 1.87 -8.96
C CYS A 83 7.67 1.61 -7.61
N GLU A 84 7.40 0.46 -7.00
CA GLU A 84 7.98 0.05 -5.72
C GLU A 84 9.51 0.01 -5.79
N GLU A 85 10.06 -0.53 -6.87
CA GLU A 85 11.50 -0.57 -7.11
C GLU A 85 12.11 0.84 -7.22
N SER A 86 11.45 1.76 -7.94
CA SER A 86 11.89 3.17 -8.01
C SER A 86 11.92 3.84 -6.64
N ILE A 87 10.88 3.63 -5.83
CA ILE A 87 10.81 4.17 -4.46
C ILE A 87 11.95 3.58 -3.64
N LYS A 88 12.09 2.25 -3.62
CA LYS A 88 13.13 1.53 -2.88
C LYS A 88 14.53 2.02 -3.25
N ARG A 89 14.82 2.25 -4.53
CA ARG A 89 16.11 2.79 -4.99
C ARG A 89 16.40 4.18 -4.42
N LYS A 90 15.40 5.07 -4.34
CA LYS A 90 15.57 6.42 -3.82
C LYS A 90 15.69 6.45 -2.28
N ILE A 91 14.92 5.63 -1.57
CA ILE A 91 14.93 5.59 -0.10
C ILE A 91 16.06 4.75 0.49
N LYS A 92 16.71 3.88 -0.31
CA LYS A 92 17.80 2.99 0.13
C LYS A 92 18.88 3.64 1.02
N PRO A 93 19.31 4.90 0.80
CA PRO A 93 20.30 5.54 1.67
C PRO A 93 19.80 5.81 3.11
N LEU A 94 18.49 5.96 3.30
CA LEU A 94 17.87 6.22 4.60
C LEU A 94 17.71 4.89 5.37
N LYS A 95 18.49 4.72 6.42
CA LYS A 95 18.41 3.55 7.30
C LYS A 95 17.05 3.53 8.01
N GLY A 96 16.40 2.37 8.03
CA GLY A 96 15.08 2.20 8.66
C GLY A 96 13.90 2.72 7.83
N SER A 97 14.12 3.20 6.60
CA SER A 97 13.02 3.56 5.69
C SER A 97 12.31 2.31 5.16
N GLN A 98 10.99 2.42 5.03
CA GLN A 98 10.13 1.36 4.52
C GLN A 98 9.16 1.94 3.49
N CYS A 99 8.85 1.12 2.47
CA CYS A 99 7.78 1.41 1.52
C CYS A 99 6.66 0.39 1.70
N PHE A 100 5.43 0.87 1.71
CA PHE A 100 4.23 0.05 1.84
C PHE A 100 3.39 0.16 0.57
N MET A 101 2.95 -0.98 0.06
CA MET A 101 1.97 -1.04 -1.02
C MET A 101 0.59 -1.27 -0.40
N ARG A 102 -0.31 -0.30 -0.52
CA ARG A 102 -1.68 -0.36 0.05
C ARG A 102 -2.66 -1.14 -0.82
N VAL A 103 -2.33 -1.36 -2.09
CA VAL A 103 -3.13 -2.13 -3.04
C VAL A 103 -2.38 -3.39 -3.44
N PHE A 104 -3.08 -4.53 -3.50
CA PHE A 104 -2.49 -5.80 -3.91
C PHE A 104 -3.13 -6.28 -5.20
N PRO A 105 -2.36 -6.77 -6.19
CA PRO A 105 -2.89 -7.31 -7.43
C PRO A 105 -3.42 -8.74 -7.22
N ASP A 106 -4.73 -8.82 -7.02
CA ASP A 106 -5.49 -10.04 -6.70
C ASP A 106 -6.33 -10.57 -7.88
N ILE A 107 -6.49 -9.78 -8.95
CA ILE A 107 -7.38 -10.11 -10.06
C ILE A 107 -6.57 -10.71 -11.22
N PRO A 108 -6.87 -11.94 -11.65
CA PRO A 108 -6.20 -12.53 -12.79
C PRO A 108 -6.75 -11.95 -14.10
N VAL A 109 -5.87 -11.39 -14.93
CA VAL A 109 -6.19 -10.90 -16.27
C VAL A 109 -5.83 -11.97 -17.29
N CYS A 110 -6.80 -12.30 -18.14
CA CYS A 110 -6.61 -13.23 -19.24
C CYS A 110 -6.76 -12.48 -20.55
N VAL A 111 -5.82 -12.70 -21.46
CA VAL A 111 -5.80 -12.10 -22.80
C VAL A 111 -5.79 -13.23 -23.81
N LYS A 112 -6.46 -12.97 -24.93
CA LYS A 112 -6.50 -13.90 -26.07
C LYS A 112 -5.41 -13.47 -27.06
N GLY A 113 -4.73 -14.44 -27.66
CA GLY A 113 -3.65 -14.17 -28.61
C GLY A 113 -4.13 -13.29 -29.76
N ASN A 114 -3.29 -12.34 -30.16
CA ASN A 114 -3.60 -11.34 -31.17
C ASN A 114 -3.90 -11.97 -32.54
N GLU A 115 -3.32 -13.15 -32.80
CA GLU A 115 -3.48 -13.96 -33.99
C GLU A 115 -4.84 -14.67 -34.09
N THR A 116 -5.60 -14.75 -33.00
CA THR A 116 -6.83 -15.56 -32.94
C THR A 116 -8.11 -14.72 -33.07
N ARG A 117 -9.03 -15.15 -33.95
CA ARG A 117 -10.36 -14.52 -34.12
C ARG A 117 -11.29 -14.74 -32.93
N MET A 118 -12.40 -14.01 -32.86
CA MET A 118 -13.44 -14.13 -31.82
C MET A 118 -14.01 -15.56 -31.71
N GLY A 119 -14.54 -15.93 -30.52
CA GLY A 119 -15.05 -17.29 -30.23
C GLY A 119 -14.08 -18.16 -29.41
N LYS A 120 -14.31 -19.49 -29.35
CA LYS A 120 -13.45 -20.49 -28.66
C LYS A 120 -13.22 -20.24 -27.15
N GLY A 121 -14.07 -19.43 -26.53
CA GLY A 121 -13.99 -19.09 -25.11
C GLY A 121 -12.89 -18.08 -24.77
N LYS A 122 -12.47 -18.10 -23.50
CA LYS A 122 -11.58 -17.11 -22.91
C LYS A 122 -10.11 -17.51 -22.98
N GLY A 123 -9.24 -16.54 -23.26
CA GLY A 123 -7.78 -16.71 -23.36
C GLY A 123 -7.08 -17.21 -22.10
N THR A 124 -5.76 -17.29 -22.18
CA THR A 124 -4.86 -17.75 -21.12
C THR A 124 -4.60 -16.64 -20.10
N PHE A 125 -4.14 -17.02 -18.91
CA PHE A 125 -3.73 -16.06 -17.89
C PHE A 125 -2.42 -15.39 -18.30
N GLU A 126 -2.33 -14.07 -18.16
CA GLU A 126 -1.13 -13.29 -18.53
C GLU A 126 -0.52 -12.60 -17.32
N PHE A 127 -1.30 -11.80 -16.59
CA PHE A 127 -0.80 -11.04 -15.44
C PHE A 127 -1.86 -10.78 -14.37
N TRP A 128 -1.40 -10.40 -13.19
CA TRP A 128 -2.23 -9.94 -12.08
C TRP A 128 -2.42 -8.43 -12.14
N ALA A 129 -3.63 -7.96 -11.84
CA ALA A 129 -3.93 -6.55 -11.71
C ALA A 129 -4.75 -6.28 -10.45
N CYS A 130 -4.73 -5.05 -9.97
CA CYS A 130 -5.66 -4.57 -8.95
C CYS A 130 -6.58 -3.50 -9.54
N ARG A 131 -7.72 -3.27 -8.88
CA ARG A 131 -8.59 -2.12 -9.14
C ARG A 131 -8.33 -1.08 -8.07
N ALA A 132 -7.79 0.06 -8.47
CA ALA A 132 -7.67 1.23 -7.61
C ALA A 132 -8.87 2.13 -7.85
N THR A 133 -9.70 2.31 -6.82
CA THR A 133 -10.79 3.30 -6.85
C THR A 133 -10.22 4.72 -6.82
N PRO A 134 -10.98 5.73 -7.28
CA PRO A 134 -10.58 7.13 -7.10
C PRO A 134 -10.27 7.42 -5.63
N ASN A 135 -9.32 8.34 -5.40
CA ASN A 135 -8.83 8.76 -4.08
C ASN A 135 -8.22 7.67 -3.20
N LYS A 136 -7.97 6.47 -3.74
CA LYS A 136 -7.29 5.42 -2.99
C LYS A 136 -5.80 5.66 -2.94
N ILE A 137 -5.17 5.38 -1.80
CA ILE A 137 -3.72 5.41 -1.65
C ILE A 137 -3.13 4.11 -2.24
N ILE A 138 -2.11 4.23 -3.09
CA ILE A 138 -1.40 3.08 -3.68
C ILE A 138 -0.14 2.77 -2.88
N PHE A 139 0.67 3.79 -2.62
CA PHE A 139 1.98 3.66 -2.00
C PHE A 139 2.09 4.59 -0.80
N GLU A 140 2.80 4.11 0.22
CA GLU A 140 3.22 4.89 1.38
C GLU A 140 4.70 4.72 1.60
N VAL A 141 5.33 5.75 2.14
CA VAL A 141 6.71 5.75 2.58
C VAL A 141 6.78 6.32 3.99
N GLY A 142 7.65 5.76 4.81
CA GLY A 142 7.86 6.21 6.18
C GLY A 142 9.10 5.59 6.81
N GLY A 143 9.37 6.00 8.05
CA GLY A 143 10.51 5.52 8.82
C GLY A 143 11.81 6.27 8.55
N GLY A 144 12.75 6.18 9.49
CA GLY A 144 14.10 6.73 9.35
C GLY A 144 14.20 8.26 9.38
N GLY A 145 13.21 8.97 9.93
CA GLY A 145 13.21 10.44 10.00
C GLY A 145 13.19 11.10 8.62
N MET A 146 12.31 10.61 7.73
CA MET A 146 12.29 11.01 6.34
C MET A 146 11.84 12.47 6.18
N ARG A 147 12.70 13.28 5.56
CA ARG A 147 12.36 14.65 5.17
C ARG A 147 11.36 14.65 4.01
N ALA A 148 10.46 15.63 3.99
CA ALA A 148 9.37 15.72 3.02
C ALA A 148 9.88 15.82 1.57
N GLU A 149 10.99 16.51 1.33
CA GLU A 149 11.57 16.72 0.00
C GLU A 149 12.07 15.40 -0.60
N VAL A 150 12.67 14.54 0.23
CA VAL A 150 13.16 13.21 -0.20
C VAL A 150 11.98 12.31 -0.52
N ALA A 151 10.92 12.34 0.30
CA ALA A 151 9.69 11.60 0.05
C ALA A 151 9.00 12.05 -1.23
N GLN A 152 8.91 13.36 -1.45
CA GLN A 152 8.30 13.96 -2.64
C GLN A 152 9.03 13.53 -3.91
N GLU A 153 10.35 13.60 -3.93
CA GLU A 153 11.15 13.16 -5.07
C GLU A 153 11.04 11.64 -5.32
N ALA A 154 11.06 10.81 -4.26
CA ALA A 154 10.87 9.37 -4.39
C ALA A 154 9.50 9.02 -5.00
N LEU A 155 8.45 9.68 -4.53
CA LEU A 155 7.08 9.46 -5.01
C LEU A 155 6.83 10.08 -6.39
N ARG A 156 7.52 11.17 -6.75
CA ARG A 156 7.50 11.75 -8.11
C ARG A 156 8.02 10.76 -9.15
N LEU A 157 9.13 10.07 -8.85
CA LEU A 157 9.68 9.02 -9.74
C LEU A 157 8.70 7.85 -9.93
N ALA A 158 7.95 7.50 -8.87
CA ALA A 158 6.92 6.47 -8.97
C ALA A 158 5.68 6.97 -9.75
N GLN A 159 5.28 8.23 -9.54
CA GLN A 159 4.17 8.85 -10.26
C GLN A 159 4.38 8.82 -11.78
N ALA A 160 5.60 9.09 -12.26
CA ALA A 160 5.92 9.06 -13.69
C ALA A 160 5.72 7.68 -14.34
N LYS A 161 5.73 6.60 -13.56
CA LYS A 161 5.52 5.22 -14.02
C LYS A 161 4.06 4.77 -13.99
N LEU A 162 3.21 5.47 -13.23
CA LEU A 162 1.80 5.12 -13.12
C LEU A 162 1.03 5.62 -14.35
N PRO A 163 0.07 4.84 -14.88
CA PRO A 163 -0.76 5.25 -16.00
C PRO A 163 -1.85 6.27 -15.60
N VAL A 164 -1.83 6.76 -14.35
CA VAL A 164 -2.84 7.65 -13.81
C VAL A 164 -2.24 8.84 -13.09
N LYS A 165 -2.99 9.94 -13.09
CA LYS A 165 -2.67 11.11 -12.28
C LYS A 165 -2.82 10.77 -10.80
N THR A 166 -1.80 11.10 -10.04
CA THR A 166 -1.75 10.93 -8.59
C THR A 166 -1.52 12.27 -7.89
N GLU A 167 -1.70 12.28 -6.58
CA GLU A 167 -1.49 13.39 -5.68
C GLU A 167 -0.58 12.92 -4.55
N PHE A 168 0.38 13.76 -4.18
CA PHE A 168 1.20 13.55 -2.99
C PHE A 168 0.38 13.90 -1.75
N VAL A 169 0.42 13.02 -0.74
CA VAL A 169 -0.32 13.21 0.51
C VAL A 169 0.61 13.01 1.70
N ARG A 170 0.38 13.80 2.75
CA ARG A 170 1.02 13.73 4.07
C ARG A 170 0.03 13.17 5.08
N LEU A 171 0.54 12.71 6.22
CA LEU A 171 -0.28 12.18 7.31
C LEU A 171 -1.32 13.19 7.84
N SER A 172 -0.98 14.48 7.83
CA SER A 172 -1.87 15.57 8.25
C SER A 172 -2.99 15.85 7.25
N ASP A 173 -2.88 15.42 5.99
CA ASP A 173 -3.84 15.81 4.96
C ASP A 173 -5.16 15.04 5.14
N PRO A 174 -6.32 15.72 5.04
CA PRO A 174 -7.61 15.11 5.31
C PRO A 174 -7.98 13.99 4.31
N PRO A 175 -8.82 13.03 4.72
CA PRO A 175 -9.47 12.10 3.80
C PRO A 175 -10.24 12.87 2.72
N LYS A 176 -10.36 12.25 1.55
CA LYS A 176 -11.02 12.84 0.38
C LYS A 176 -12.20 11.97 -0.04
N LEU A 177 -13.35 12.61 -0.14
CA LEU A 177 -14.60 12.01 -0.56
C LEU A 177 -15.03 12.63 -1.88
N GLY A 178 -14.92 11.86 -2.97
CA GLY A 178 -15.10 12.42 -4.31
C GLY A 178 -14.14 13.59 -4.53
N ASN A 179 -14.67 14.80 -4.69
CA ASN A 179 -13.86 16.02 -4.83
C ASN A 179 -13.67 16.79 -3.52
N THR A 180 -14.42 16.48 -2.48
CA THR A 180 -14.45 17.21 -1.21
C THR A 180 -13.50 16.59 -0.19
N TYR A 181 -12.94 17.39 0.72
CA TYR A 181 -12.17 16.91 1.87
C TYR A 181 -13.11 16.69 3.06
N VAL A 182 -12.91 15.60 3.79
CA VAL A 182 -13.69 15.25 4.98
C VAL A 182 -12.82 15.44 6.22
N ALA A 183 -13.43 15.77 7.36
CA ALA A 183 -12.73 15.83 8.63
C ALA A 183 -12.01 14.50 8.93
N HIS A 184 -10.85 14.58 9.59
CA HIS A 184 -10.10 13.37 9.96
C HIS A 184 -10.93 12.53 10.93
N PRO A 185 -11.06 11.21 10.73
CA PRO A 185 -11.81 10.38 11.66
C PRO A 185 -11.23 10.37 13.09
N ARG A 186 -9.95 10.77 13.25
CA ARG A 186 -9.28 10.92 14.56
C ARG A 186 -9.48 12.27 15.23
N SER A 187 -10.01 13.30 14.56
CA SER A 187 -10.30 14.60 15.19
C SER A 187 -11.63 14.63 15.95
N ASN A 188 -12.43 13.57 15.88
CA ASN A 188 -13.72 13.47 16.59
C ASN A 188 -13.58 13.02 18.06
N ALA A 189 -12.38 13.14 18.65
CA ALA A 189 -12.15 12.93 20.09
C ALA A 189 -12.33 14.24 20.90
N GLY A 190 -13.21 15.13 20.46
CA GLY A 190 -13.71 16.31 21.19
C GLY A 190 -15.23 16.26 21.26
N PRO A 191 -15.87 16.88 22.27
CA PRO A 191 -17.31 16.73 22.50
C PRO A 191 -18.08 17.19 21.26
N ALA A 192 -19.09 16.40 20.87
CA ALA A 192 -19.91 16.65 19.70
C ALA A 192 -20.42 18.10 19.67
N GLY A 193 -19.94 18.88 18.70
CA GLY A 193 -20.43 20.22 18.35
C GLY A 193 -21.15 20.20 17.00
N PRO A 194 -22.12 21.11 16.77
CA PRO A 194 -23.11 20.96 15.70
C PRO A 194 -22.56 21.36 14.33
N GLY A 195 -22.96 20.59 13.31
CA GLY A 195 -23.40 21.07 11.99
C GLY A 195 -22.44 21.89 11.12
N ILE A 196 -21.97 21.26 10.03
CA ILE A 196 -21.87 21.77 8.64
C ILE A 196 -21.72 23.30 8.49
N ALA A 197 -20.53 23.74 8.06
CA ALA A 197 -20.36 25.01 7.38
C ALA A 197 -19.96 24.75 5.92
N ASP A 198 -20.89 25.03 5.01
CA ASP A 198 -20.64 25.14 3.57
C ASP A 198 -19.67 26.31 3.30
N SER A 199 -18.68 26.09 2.43
CA SER A 199 -17.81 27.14 1.91
C SER A 199 -17.87 27.17 0.38
N SER A 200 -19.00 27.65 -0.15
CA SER A 200 -19.03 28.33 -1.43
C SER A 200 -18.63 29.79 -1.24
N ALA A 201 -17.35 30.08 -1.50
CA ALA A 201 -16.82 31.43 -1.74
C ALA A 201 -15.49 31.27 -2.49
N ILE A 202 -15.52 31.29 -3.83
CA ILE A 202 -15.25 32.43 -4.73
C ILE A 202 -15.99 32.11 -6.03
#